data_AF-A0A9D5T3S1-F1
#
_entry.id   AF-A0A9D5T3S1-F1
#
_cell.length_a   1.000
_cell.length_b   1.000
_cell.length_c   1.000
_cell.angle_alpha   90.00
_cell.angle_beta   90.00
_cell.angle_gamma   90.00
#
_symmetry.space_group_name_H-M   'P 1'
#
loop_
_entity.id
_entity.type
_entity.pdbx_description
1 polymer ?
#
loop_
_entity_poly.entity_id
_entity_poly.type
_entity_poly.pdbx_seq_one_letter_code
_entity_poly.pdbx_strand_id
1 'polypeptide(L)'
;MAYEIHQNAKAHGWWDEERSFGEIIALCHSELSEALEAYRNGETMEWNNNGKPDGMAVEMIDCVIRIFDYLAKENVDIERIITEKHRYNISRPYKHGGKKI
;
A
#
# COMPACT_ATOMS: atom_id res chain seq x y z
N MET A 1 1.13 8.49 -11.44
CA MET A 1 1.29 7.28 -10.62
C MET A 1 -0.02 6.76 -10.03
N ALA A 2 -0.60 7.33 -8.95
CA ALA A 2 -1.81 6.74 -8.34
C ALA A 2 -3.03 6.69 -9.29
N TYR A 3 -3.19 7.72 -10.13
CA TYR A 3 -4.17 7.70 -11.21
C TYR A 3 -3.95 6.53 -12.19
N GLU A 4 -2.71 6.29 -12.62
CA GLU A 4 -2.37 5.20 -13.55
C GLU A 4 -2.58 3.82 -12.90
N ILE A 5 -2.23 3.67 -11.62
CA ILE A 5 -2.55 2.48 -10.82
C ILE A 5 -4.04 2.19 -10.87
N HIS A 6 -4.87 3.22 -10.60
CA HIS A 6 -6.32 3.06 -10.61
C HIS A 6 -6.88 2.76 -12.01
N GLN A 7 -6.37 3.41 -13.06
CA GLN A 7 -6.78 3.08 -14.44
C GLN A 7 -6.42 1.64 -14.80
N ASN A 8 -5.24 1.16 -14.37
CA ASN A 8 -4.85 -0.24 -14.59
C ASN A 8 -5.76 -1.21 -13.82
N ALA A 9 -6.07 -0.92 -12.56
CA ALA A 9 -7.00 -1.73 -11.75
C ALA A 9 -8.38 -1.81 -12.42
N LYS A 10 -8.92 -0.67 -12.88
CA LYS A 10 -10.18 -0.64 -13.64
C LYS A 10 -10.12 -1.44 -14.94
N ALA A 11 -9.05 -1.31 -15.70
CA ALA A 11 -8.87 -2.05 -16.96
C ALA A 11 -8.85 -3.57 -16.77
N HIS A 12 -8.48 -4.04 -15.57
CA HIS A 12 -8.46 -5.45 -15.19
C HIS A 12 -9.71 -5.89 -14.41
N GLY A 13 -10.79 -5.10 -14.44
CA GLY A 13 -12.08 -5.43 -13.82
C GLY A 13 -12.08 -5.34 -12.29
N TRP A 14 -11.03 -4.75 -11.69
CA TRP A 14 -10.94 -4.66 -10.23
C TRP A 14 -12.06 -3.80 -9.63
N TRP A 15 -12.72 -2.95 -10.40
CA TRP A 15 -13.82 -2.09 -9.93
C TRP A 15 -15.13 -2.32 -10.69
N ASP A 16 -15.30 -3.49 -11.32
CA ASP A 16 -16.57 -3.86 -11.98
C ASP A 16 -17.71 -4.03 -10.96
N GLU A 17 -17.37 -4.44 -9.74
CA GLU A 17 -18.25 -4.46 -8.58
C GLU A 17 -17.73 -3.52 -7.49
N GLU A 18 -18.66 -2.87 -6.79
CA GLU A 18 -18.33 -1.98 -5.69
C GLU A 18 -17.82 -2.79 -4.48
N ARG A 19 -16.65 -2.41 -3.97
CA ARG A 19 -16.09 -2.93 -2.71
C ARG A 19 -16.25 -1.89 -1.61
N SER A 20 -16.62 -2.37 -0.44
CA SER A 20 -16.62 -1.58 0.79
C SER A 20 -15.20 -1.21 1.22
N PHE A 21 -15.08 -0.12 1.97
CA PHE A 21 -13.81 0.24 2.59
C PHE A 21 -13.24 -0.88 3.48
N GLY A 22 -14.12 -1.64 4.16
CA GLY A 22 -13.70 -2.76 5.00
C GLY A 22 -13.01 -3.88 4.22
N GLU A 23 -13.49 -4.19 3.02
CA GLU A 23 -12.86 -5.18 2.13
C GLU A 23 -11.49 -4.70 1.65
N ILE A 24 -11.35 -3.42 1.32
CA ILE A 24 -10.06 -2.83 0.96
C ILE A 24 -9.06 -2.94 2.12
N ILE A 25 -9.50 -2.65 3.35
CA ILE A 25 -8.66 -2.82 4.54
C ILE A 25 -8.27 -4.28 4.74
N ALA A 26 -9.19 -5.23 4.57
CA ALA A 26 -8.89 -6.66 4.69
C ALA A 26 -7.84 -7.13 3.65
N LEU A 27 -7.92 -6.63 2.41
CA LEU A 27 -6.92 -6.90 1.38
C LEU A 27 -5.55 -6.30 1.74
N CYS A 28 -5.48 -5.07 2.25
CA CYS A 28 -4.22 -4.53 2.74
C CYS A 28 -3.60 -5.38 3.86
N HIS A 29 -4.43 -5.98 4.71
CA HIS A 29 -3.95 -6.91 5.74
C HIS A 29 -3.40 -8.23 5.17
N SER A 30 -3.95 -8.74 4.06
CA SER A 30 -3.38 -9.94 3.42
C SER A 30 -1.99 -9.65 2.87
N GLU A 31 -1.79 -8.54 2.14
CA GLU A 31 -0.47 -8.17 1.59
C GLU A 31 0.58 -8.00 2.71
N LEU A 32 0.19 -7.38 3.84
CA LEU A 32 1.10 -7.24 4.99
C LEU A 32 1.40 -8.57 5.69
N SER A 33 0.50 -9.54 5.61
CA SER A 33 0.73 -10.89 6.13
C SER A 33 1.69 -11.66 5.24
N GLU A 34 1.57 -11.51 3.91
CA GLU A 34 2.50 -12.07 2.92
C GLU A 34 3.91 -11.45 3.08
N ALA A 35 4.00 -10.13 3.27
CA ALA A 35 5.26 -9.45 3.57
C ALA A 35 5.94 -10.00 4.84
N LEU A 36 5.16 -10.30 5.88
CA LEU A 36 5.68 -10.88 7.13
C LEU A 36 6.15 -12.33 6.94
N GLU A 37 5.46 -13.11 6.11
CA GLU A 37 5.87 -14.46 5.73
C GLU A 37 7.19 -14.45 4.97
N ALA A 38 7.29 -13.64 3.91
CA ALA A 38 8.51 -13.47 3.12
C ALA A 38 9.70 -13.04 4.00
N TYR A 39 9.50 -12.10 4.92
CA TYR A 39 10.52 -11.70 5.88
C TYR A 39 11.02 -12.87 6.75
N ARG A 40 10.12 -13.73 7.21
CA ARG A 40 10.48 -14.91 8.03
C ARG A 40 11.25 -15.95 7.22
N ASN A 41 11.03 -16.01 5.92
CA ASN A 41 11.75 -16.88 4.99
C ASN A 41 13.08 -16.29 4.52
N GLY A 42 13.35 -15.01 4.82
CA GLY A 42 14.56 -14.30 4.38
C GLY A 42 14.46 -13.73 2.96
N GLU A 43 13.27 -13.73 2.38
CA GLU A 43 12.98 -13.28 1.02
C GLU A 43 12.75 -11.76 1.03
N THR A 44 13.79 -10.98 0.66
CA THR A 44 13.74 -9.51 0.79
C THR A 44 13.18 -8.83 -0.46
N MET A 45 13.75 -9.14 -1.63
CA MET A 45 13.20 -8.83 -2.95
C MET A 45 13.84 -9.79 -3.94
N GLU A 46 13.02 -10.61 -4.56
CA GLU A 46 13.46 -11.67 -5.46
C GLU A 46 12.59 -11.70 -6.71
N TRP A 47 13.02 -12.46 -7.72
CA TRP A 47 12.16 -12.82 -8.85
C TRP A 47 11.85 -14.29 -8.71
N ASN A 48 10.56 -14.63 -8.61
CA ASN A 48 10.17 -16.02 -8.51
C ASN A 48 10.38 -16.75 -9.86
N ASN A 49 10.21 -18.08 -9.85
CA ASN A 49 10.45 -18.93 -11.03
C ASN A 49 9.59 -18.59 -12.25
N ASN A 50 8.52 -17.82 -12.08
CA ASN A 50 7.65 -17.36 -13.15
C ASN A 50 8.06 -16.00 -13.72
N GLY A 51 9.16 -15.43 -13.23
CA GLY A 51 9.60 -14.09 -13.62
C GLY A 51 8.66 -13.00 -13.12
N LYS A 52 8.03 -13.16 -11.95
CA LYS A 52 7.32 -12.10 -11.23
C LYS A 52 8.21 -11.59 -10.09
N PRO A 53 8.30 -10.27 -9.84
CA PRO A 53 8.88 -9.76 -8.60
C PRO A 53 8.11 -10.31 -7.39
N ASP A 54 8.82 -10.65 -6.33
CA ASP A 54 8.31 -11.31 -5.13
C ASP A 54 9.12 -10.92 -3.87
N GLY A 55 8.61 -11.30 -2.70
CA GLY A 55 9.28 -11.12 -1.42
C GLY A 55 8.84 -9.89 -0.63
N MET A 56 9.42 -9.71 0.56
CA MET A 56 8.96 -8.76 1.58
C MET A 56 8.73 -7.35 1.04
N ALA A 57 9.69 -6.81 0.27
CA ALA A 57 9.59 -5.45 -0.25
C ALA A 57 8.49 -5.32 -1.32
N VAL A 58 8.26 -6.36 -2.11
CA VAL A 58 7.23 -6.37 -3.16
C VAL A 58 5.85 -6.40 -2.53
N GLU A 59 5.63 -7.27 -1.55
CA GLU A 59 4.35 -7.37 -0.83
C GLU A 59 4.01 -6.09 -0.05
N MET A 60 5.02 -5.42 0.53
CA MET A 60 4.82 -4.09 1.11
C MET A 60 4.38 -3.05 0.06
N ILE A 61 4.92 -3.12 -1.15
CA ILE A 61 4.52 -2.24 -2.25
C ILE A 61 3.14 -2.60 -2.77
N ASP A 62 2.75 -3.88 -2.83
CA ASP A 62 1.40 -4.30 -3.20
C ASP A 62 0.36 -3.70 -2.23
N CYS A 63 0.67 -3.65 -0.92
CA CYS A 63 -0.14 -2.93 0.06
C CYS A 63 -0.25 -1.41 -0.25
N VAL A 64 0.88 -0.75 -0.59
CA VAL A 64 0.89 0.68 -0.95
C VAL A 64 0.07 0.93 -2.22
N ILE A 65 0.21 0.07 -3.23
CA ILE A 65 -0.54 0.15 -4.49
C ILE A 65 -2.03 0.01 -4.22
N ARG A 66 -2.44 -0.93 -3.36
CA ARG A 66 -3.84 -1.10 -2.93
C ARG A 66 -4.41 0.16 -2.29
N ILE A 67 -3.65 0.80 -1.42
CA ILE A 67 -4.02 2.07 -0.78
C ILE A 67 -4.13 3.18 -1.82
N PHE A 68 -3.18 3.26 -2.76
CA PHE A 68 -3.17 4.31 -3.79
C PHE A 68 -4.31 4.15 -4.79
N ASP A 69 -4.63 2.91 -5.20
CA ASP A 69 -5.79 2.58 -6.02
C ASP A 69 -7.08 3.08 -5.35
N TYR A 70 -7.30 2.72 -4.08
CA TYR A 70 -8.49 3.14 -3.35
C TYR A 70 -8.58 4.67 -3.20
N LEU A 71 -7.49 5.34 -2.82
CA LEU A 71 -7.49 6.80 -2.69
C LEU A 71 -7.77 7.50 -4.02
N ALA A 72 -7.25 6.97 -5.13
CA ALA A 72 -7.52 7.48 -6.46
C ALA A 72 -8.99 7.23 -6.87
N LYS A 73 -9.57 6.07 -6.55
CA LYS A 73 -11.02 5.78 -6.71
C LYS A 73 -11.87 6.82 -5.98
N GLU A 74 -11.48 7.20 -4.77
CA GLU A 74 -12.16 8.21 -3.94
C GLU A 74 -11.87 9.66 -4.38
N ASN A 75 -11.16 9.87 -5.50
CA ASN A 75 -10.76 11.18 -6.03
C ASN A 75 -9.99 12.04 -5.02
N VAL A 76 -9.16 11.40 -4.19
CA VAL A 76 -8.34 12.08 -3.19
C VAL A 76 -7.08 12.68 -3.83
N ASP A 77 -6.75 13.91 -3.44
CA ASP A 77 -5.48 14.55 -3.78
C ASP A 77 -4.32 13.98 -2.91
N ILE A 78 -3.81 12.83 -3.35
CA ILE A 78 -2.79 12.06 -2.63
C ILE A 78 -1.48 12.85 -2.47
N GLU A 79 -1.04 13.56 -3.51
CA GLU A 79 0.23 14.32 -3.48
C GLU A 79 0.18 15.44 -2.46
N ARG A 80 -0.95 16.18 -2.42
CA ARG A 80 -1.17 17.20 -1.41
C ARG A 80 -1.17 16.60 0.00
N ILE A 81 -1.90 15.52 0.24
CA ILE A 81 -1.99 14.89 1.56
C ILE A 81 -0.62 14.38 2.03
N ILE A 82 0.14 13.70 1.16
CA ILE A 82 1.50 13.23 1.48
C ILE A 82 2.38 14.41 1.85
N THR A 83 2.36 15.48 1.04
CA THR A 83 3.17 16.69 1.25
C THR A 83 2.83 17.36 2.58
N GLU A 84 1.55 17.62 2.83
CA GLU A 84 1.08 18.25 4.08
C GLU A 84 1.42 17.37 5.29
N LYS A 85 1.18 16.06 5.21
CA LYS A 85 1.46 15.14 6.30
C LYS A 85 2.96 15.02 6.59
N HIS A 86 3.78 14.99 5.56
CA HIS A 86 5.24 14.94 5.69
C HIS A 86 5.78 16.22 6.36
N ARG A 87 5.32 17.41 5.91
CA ARG A 87 5.68 18.70 6.54
C ARG A 87 5.27 18.74 8.02
N TYR A 88 4.05 18.29 8.33
CA TYR A 88 3.61 18.17 9.72
C TYR A 88 4.50 17.21 10.52
N ASN A 89 4.86 16.04 9.97
CA ASN A 89 5.72 15.08 10.67
C ASN A 89 7.14 15.63 10.93
N ILE A 90 7.72 16.43 10.02
CA ILE A 90 8.99 17.13 10.22
C ILE A 90 8.92 18.10 11.40
N SER A 91 7.80 18.81 11.55
CA SER A 91 7.63 19.76 12.65
C SER A 91 7.48 19.11 14.03
N ARG A 92 7.34 17.78 14.12
CA ARG A 92 7.12 17.12 15.41
C ARG A 92 8.41 16.99 16.22
N PRO A 93 8.36 17.23 17.54
CA PRO A 93 9.49 16.95 18.41
C PRO A 93 9.78 15.45 18.47
N TYR A 94 11.04 15.11 18.73
CA TYR A 94 11.51 13.73 18.86
C TYR A 94 10.67 12.97 19.91
N LYS A 95 10.11 11.82 19.52
CA LYS A 95 9.22 10.97 20.34
C LYS A 95 8.04 11.73 20.99
N HIS A 96 7.33 12.55 20.22
CA HIS A 96 6.03 13.06 20.66
C HIS A 96 5.09 11.87 21.01
N GLY A 97 4.37 11.96 22.13
CA GLY A 97 3.21 11.11 22.42
C GLY A 97 3.47 9.81 23.19
N GLY A 98 4.68 9.55 23.70
CA GLY A 98 4.92 8.52 24.73
C GLY A 98 4.42 7.10 24.42
N LYS A 99 4.21 6.76 23.14
CA LYS A 99 3.71 5.44 22.75
C LYS A 99 4.76 4.39 23.12
N LYS A 100 4.44 3.61 24.16
CA LYS A 100 5.14 2.36 24.47
C LYS A 100 4.84 1.40 23.32
N ILE A 101 5.90 0.96 22.65
CA ILE A 101 5.84 -0.15 21.70
C ILE A 101 5.51 -1.41 22.50
#